data_AF-A0A969B4H5-F1
#
_entry.id   AF-A0A969B4H5-F1
#
_cell.length_a   1.000
_cell.length_b   1.000
_cell.length_c   1.000
_cell.angle_alpha   90.00
_cell.angle_beta   90.00
_cell.angle_gamma   90.00
#
_symmetry.space_group_name_H-M   'P 1'
#
loop_
_entity.id
_entity.type
_entity.pdbx_description
1 polymer ?
#
loop_
_entity_poly.entity_id
_entity_poly.type
_entity_poly.pdbx_seq_one_letter_code
_entity_poly.pdbx_strand_id
1 'polypeptide(L)'
;AADLVGKGAVDDEREAVGEGRRALARGILAPCRRLRSGRASANVPVLPLRKGNRMHTPEMRAAQIDDIRRLPEQLAAARAVGITAPPIYMDSLAKYGAIARGDGDLYLRLPSASSLHRHENIWDHAPGAIVLEEAGGQVSDRHGHPLDFTSGIKMFNNVGIVASNGILHDGVLRALRS
;
A
#
# COMPACT_ATOMS: atom_id res chain seq x y z
N ALA A 1 36.98 9.40 65.51
CA ALA A 1 36.81 7.99 65.93
C ALA A 1 35.53 7.47 65.27
N ALA A 2 35.53 6.56 64.31
CA ALA A 2 36.54 5.59 63.88
C ALA A 2 36.65 5.49 62.35
N ASP A 3 37.85 5.11 61.92
CA ASP A 3 38.33 4.75 60.58
C ASP A 3 37.78 3.41 60.04
N LEU A 4 38.08 3.16 58.75
CA LEU A 4 38.52 1.92 58.05
C LEU A 4 37.86 1.89 56.65
N VAL A 5 38.47 2.21 55.49
CA VAL A 5 39.71 1.75 54.79
C VAL A 5 39.72 0.27 54.37
N GLY A 6 39.75 0.06 53.04
CA GLY A 6 40.32 -1.11 52.33
C GLY A 6 39.37 -2.29 52.06
N LYS A 7 39.54 -3.17 51.07
CA LYS A 7 40.40 -3.28 49.86
C LYS A 7 40.02 -4.63 49.20
N GLY A 8 40.07 -4.73 47.87
CA GLY A 8 40.53 -5.95 47.15
C GLY A 8 39.51 -6.94 46.54
N ALA A 9 39.97 -7.59 45.46
CA ALA A 9 39.40 -8.65 44.60
C ALA A 9 38.26 -8.20 43.66
N VAL A 10 38.43 -8.00 42.34
CA VAL A 10 39.20 -8.69 41.28
C VAL A 10 38.81 -10.15 41.10
N ASP A 11 37.79 -10.37 40.28
CA ASP A 11 37.55 -11.57 39.46
C ASP A 11 37.06 -10.98 38.11
N ASP A 12 37.87 -10.77 37.07
CA ASP A 12 38.54 -11.71 36.16
C ASP A 12 37.66 -12.86 35.65
N GLU A 13 36.63 -12.49 34.87
CA GLU A 13 36.13 -13.36 33.80
C GLU A 13 36.47 -12.75 32.44
N ARG A 14 37.66 -13.11 31.97
CA ARG A 14 38.00 -13.08 30.55
C ARG A 14 37.29 -14.25 29.86
N GLU A 15 36.24 -13.96 29.12
CA GLU A 15 35.83 -14.82 28.01
C GLU A 15 36.13 -14.09 26.70
N ALA A 16 37.20 -14.52 26.05
CA ALA A 16 37.44 -14.25 24.65
C ALA A 16 36.38 -14.99 23.83
N VAL A 17 35.90 -14.37 22.75
CA VAL A 17 35.79 -14.94 21.40
C VAL A 17 34.80 -14.12 20.57
N GLY A 18 35.23 -13.71 19.39
CA GLY A 18 34.34 -13.65 18.23
C GLY A 18 34.09 -12.26 17.66
N GLU A 19 34.81 -11.94 16.60
CA GLU A 19 34.47 -10.93 15.61
C GLU A 19 32.98 -11.04 15.17
N GLY A 20 32.13 -10.24 15.82
CA GLY A 20 30.73 -10.06 15.46
C GLY A 20 30.60 -9.21 14.20
N ARG A 21 30.67 -9.86 13.03
CA ARG A 21 30.25 -9.30 11.74
C ARG A 21 28.97 -8.49 11.92
N ARG A 22 29.02 -7.19 11.59
CA ARG A 22 27.84 -6.32 11.43
C ARG A 22 26.84 -7.02 10.50
N ALA A 23 25.78 -7.57 11.08
CA ALA A 23 24.67 -8.11 10.31
C ALA A 23 23.99 -6.93 9.61
N LEU A 24 24.19 -6.85 8.29
CA LEU A 24 23.37 -6.08 7.37
C LEU A 24 21.89 -6.30 7.72
N ALA A 25 21.17 -5.21 8.01
CA ALA A 25 19.73 -5.22 8.15
C ALA A 25 19.10 -5.81 6.88
N ARG A 26 18.79 -7.11 6.91
CA ARG A 26 18.04 -7.78 5.86
C ARG A 26 16.60 -7.32 5.97
N GLY A 27 16.11 -6.69 4.91
CA GLY A 27 14.77 -6.13 4.83
C GLY A 27 13.68 -7.12 5.25
N ILE A 28 12.61 -6.57 5.83
CA ILE A 28 11.42 -7.27 6.33
C ILE A 28 10.62 -7.97 5.20
N LEU A 29 11.01 -7.77 3.95
CA LEU A 29 10.45 -8.48 2.79
C LEU A 29 11.32 -9.71 2.49
N ALA A 30 10.98 -10.84 3.09
CA ALA A 30 11.41 -12.13 2.56
C ALA A 30 10.95 -12.26 1.10
N PRO A 31 11.72 -12.92 0.21
CA PRO A 31 11.26 -13.18 -1.15
C PRO A 31 9.97 -14.00 -1.08
N CYS A 32 8.85 -13.39 -1.45
CA CYS A 32 7.55 -14.01 -1.46
C CYS A 32 7.58 -15.18 -2.46
N ARG A 33 7.74 -16.40 -1.96
CA ARG A 33 7.75 -17.60 -2.79
C ARG A 33 6.30 -17.92 -3.14
N ARG A 34 5.95 -17.90 -4.43
CA ARG A 34 4.63 -18.30 -4.93
C ARG A 34 4.20 -19.61 -4.25
N LEU A 35 3.13 -19.56 -3.46
CA LEU A 35 2.50 -20.76 -2.91
C LEU A 35 2.10 -21.63 -4.11
N ARG A 36 2.71 -22.81 -4.23
CA ARG A 36 2.19 -23.85 -5.13
C ARG A 36 0.86 -24.30 -4.52
N SER A 37 -0.24 -23.78 -5.08
CA SER A 37 -1.62 -24.21 -4.85
C SER A 37 -1.85 -24.84 -3.47
N GLY A 38 -1.97 -24.02 -2.44
CA GLY A 38 -2.50 -24.49 -1.16
C GLY A 38 -3.94 -24.96 -1.36
N ARG A 39 -4.26 -26.14 -0.85
CA ARG A 39 -5.63 -26.69 -0.87
C ARG A 39 -6.51 -25.74 -0.03
N ALA A 40 -7.28 -24.89 -0.70
CA ALA A 40 -8.33 -24.12 -0.04
C ALA A 40 -9.31 -25.10 0.61
N SER A 41 -9.88 -24.74 1.76
CA SER A 41 -10.98 -25.47 2.40
C SER A 41 -12.01 -25.89 1.34
N ALA A 42 -12.29 -27.19 1.28
CA ALA A 42 -12.63 -27.90 0.05
C ALA A 42 -13.96 -27.56 -0.65
N ASN A 43 -14.70 -26.52 -0.22
CA ASN A 43 -16.05 -26.24 -0.76
C ASN A 43 -16.35 -24.78 -1.09
N VAL A 44 -15.37 -23.86 -1.09
CA VAL A 44 -15.57 -22.53 -1.66
C VAL A 44 -14.86 -22.48 -3.01
N PRO A 45 -15.55 -22.34 -4.15
CA PRO A 45 -14.89 -22.12 -5.42
C PRO A 45 -14.10 -20.80 -5.32
N VAL A 46 -12.77 -20.90 -5.26
CA VAL A 46 -11.89 -19.75 -5.32
C VAL A 46 -11.86 -19.31 -6.78
N LEU A 47 -12.77 -18.40 -7.15
CA LEU A 47 -12.69 -17.71 -8.43
C LEU A 47 -11.36 -16.94 -8.47
N PRO A 48 -10.57 -17.04 -9.55
CA PRO A 48 -9.38 -16.23 -9.69
C PRO A 48 -9.76 -14.76 -9.65
N LEU A 49 -8.92 -13.94 -9.01
CA LEU A 49 -9.06 -12.48 -9.07
C LEU A 49 -9.00 -12.03 -10.53
N ARG A 50 -9.89 -11.11 -10.88
CA ARG A 50 -10.02 -10.52 -12.21
C ARG A 50 -10.44 -9.08 -12.05
N LYS A 51 -9.64 -8.14 -12.54
CA LYS A 51 -10.06 -6.75 -12.66
C LYS A 51 -11.19 -6.58 -13.68
N GLY A 52 -11.95 -5.50 -13.56
CA GLY A 52 -12.90 -5.07 -14.59
C GLY A 52 -12.19 -4.61 -15.87
N ASN A 53 -12.82 -4.81 -17.03
CA ASN A 53 -12.32 -4.36 -18.34
C ASN A 53 -13.13 -3.17 -18.91
N ARG A 54 -13.87 -2.45 -18.06
CA ARG A 54 -14.70 -1.31 -18.47
C ARG A 54 -13.80 -0.15 -18.90
N MET A 55 -14.00 0.31 -20.13
CA MET A 55 -13.25 1.44 -20.70
C MET A 55 -13.99 2.76 -20.56
N HIS A 56 -15.32 2.79 -20.78
CA HIS A 56 -16.20 3.97 -20.59
C HIS A 56 -17.67 3.51 -20.50
N THR A 57 -18.28 3.42 -19.31
CA THR A 57 -19.72 3.10 -19.16
C THR A 57 -20.34 3.73 -17.90
N PRO A 58 -21.68 3.94 -17.86
CA PRO A 58 -22.38 4.33 -16.63
C PRO A 58 -22.28 3.31 -15.50
N GLU A 59 -21.92 2.07 -15.82
CA GLU A 59 -21.75 0.98 -14.86
C GLU A 59 -20.43 1.03 -14.10
N MET A 60 -19.49 1.91 -14.50
CA MET A 60 -18.21 2.06 -13.82
C MET A 60 -18.40 2.52 -12.38
N ARG A 61 -17.65 1.94 -11.46
CA ARG A 61 -17.78 2.22 -10.02
C ARG A 61 -16.43 2.61 -9.45
N ALA A 62 -16.35 3.74 -8.73
CA ALA A 62 -15.20 4.01 -7.87
C ALA A 62 -15.35 3.19 -6.57
N ALA A 63 -14.33 2.40 -6.23
CA ALA A 63 -14.30 1.59 -5.01
C ALA A 63 -13.98 2.40 -3.74
N GLN A 64 -13.50 3.64 -3.88
CA GLN A 64 -13.38 4.57 -2.76
C GLN A 64 -13.46 6.03 -3.19
N ILE A 65 -14.32 6.77 -2.52
CA ILE A 65 -14.05 8.14 -2.07
C ILE A 65 -14.07 8.05 -0.55
N ASP A 66 -13.03 8.51 0.15
CA ASP A 66 -12.99 8.50 1.62
C ASP A 66 -14.11 9.41 2.15
N ASP A 67 -15.04 8.89 2.97
CA ASP A 67 -16.21 9.65 3.44
C ASP A 67 -15.79 10.82 4.36
N ILE A 68 -14.61 10.74 4.98
CA ILE A 68 -14.10 11.79 5.87
C ILE A 68 -13.51 12.97 5.08
N ARG A 69 -13.11 12.77 3.83
CA ARG A 69 -12.41 13.79 3.02
C ARG A 69 -12.92 13.77 1.59
N ARG A 70 -14.22 14.03 1.39
CA ARG A 70 -14.83 14.27 0.07
C ARG A 70 -14.12 15.41 -0.65
N LEU A 71 -12.99 15.10 -1.28
CA LEU A 71 -12.18 16.08 -1.99
C LEU A 71 -12.81 16.26 -3.37
N PRO A 72 -13.22 17.50 -3.73
CA PRO A 72 -13.76 17.78 -5.06
C PRO A 72 -12.85 17.29 -6.19
N GLU A 73 -11.54 17.32 -5.97
CA GLU A 73 -10.51 16.82 -6.89
C GLU A 73 -10.66 15.32 -7.21
N GLN A 74 -10.97 14.47 -6.22
CA GLN A 74 -11.15 13.03 -6.47
C GLN A 74 -12.37 12.75 -7.34
N LEU A 75 -13.47 13.45 -7.06
CA LEU A 75 -14.71 13.31 -7.83
C LEU A 75 -14.53 13.87 -9.25
N ALA A 76 -13.83 14.99 -9.39
CA ALA A 76 -13.51 15.57 -10.69
C ALA A 76 -12.66 14.61 -11.53
N ALA A 77 -11.61 14.03 -10.95
CA ALA A 77 -10.76 13.06 -11.63
C ALA A 77 -11.52 11.79 -12.05
N ALA A 78 -12.40 11.27 -11.18
CA ALA A 78 -13.24 10.12 -11.51
C ALA A 78 -14.22 10.43 -12.67
N ARG A 79 -14.86 11.61 -12.64
CA ARG A 79 -15.77 12.05 -13.72
C ARG A 79 -15.06 12.27 -15.04
N ALA A 80 -13.83 12.80 -15.00
CA ALA A 80 -13.02 13.03 -16.20
C ALA A 80 -12.71 11.74 -16.97
N VAL A 81 -12.71 10.58 -16.31
CA VAL A 81 -12.51 9.26 -16.93
C VAL A 81 -13.81 8.47 -17.14
N GLY A 82 -14.97 9.13 -17.05
CA GLY A 82 -16.26 8.52 -17.37
C GLY A 82 -16.95 7.78 -16.22
N ILE A 83 -16.45 7.86 -14.99
CA ILE A 83 -17.14 7.29 -13.82
C ILE A 83 -18.27 8.24 -13.42
N THR A 84 -19.51 7.84 -13.70
CA THR A 84 -20.73 8.60 -13.37
C THR A 84 -21.53 7.99 -12.23
N ALA A 85 -21.31 6.72 -11.91
CA ALA A 85 -21.96 6.06 -10.78
C ALA A 85 -21.53 6.70 -9.45
N PRO A 86 -22.39 6.64 -8.42
CA PRO A 86 -22.01 7.08 -7.08
C PRO A 86 -20.81 6.26 -6.57
N PRO A 87 -19.88 6.88 -5.82
CA PRO A 87 -18.79 6.17 -5.19
C PRO A 87 -19.28 5.10 -4.22
N ILE A 88 -18.57 3.97 -4.20
CA ILE A 88 -18.71 2.99 -3.13
C ILE A 88 -17.78 3.41 -2.00
N TYR A 89 -18.32 3.48 -0.80
CA TYR A 89 -17.55 3.78 0.42
C TYR A 89 -17.17 2.47 1.08
N MET A 90 -15.87 2.29 1.33
CA MET A 90 -15.38 1.15 2.09
C MET A 90 -14.05 1.48 2.76
N ASP A 91 -13.84 0.85 3.92
CA ASP A 91 -12.61 0.99 4.71
C ASP A 91 -11.62 -0.14 4.43
N SER A 92 -10.41 -0.03 4.98
CA SER A 92 -9.35 -1.05 4.88
C SER A 92 -8.78 -1.30 3.47
N LEU A 93 -7.83 -2.23 3.39
CA LEU A 93 -7.21 -2.76 2.16
C LEU A 93 -8.21 -3.43 1.21
N ALA A 94 -9.45 -3.67 1.65
CA ALA A 94 -10.52 -4.30 0.86
C ALA A 94 -10.77 -3.61 -0.48
N LYS A 95 -10.43 -2.33 -0.60
CA LYS A 95 -10.52 -1.51 -1.82
C LYS A 95 -9.72 -2.05 -2.98
N TYR A 96 -8.48 -2.44 -2.71
CA TYR A 96 -7.64 -3.09 -3.72
C TYR A 96 -8.28 -4.41 -4.18
N GLY A 97 -8.82 -5.18 -3.23
CA GLY A 97 -9.55 -6.41 -3.51
C GLY A 97 -10.82 -6.19 -4.33
N ALA A 98 -11.58 -5.13 -4.07
CA ALA A 98 -12.78 -4.79 -4.84
C ALA A 98 -12.43 -4.51 -6.32
N ILE A 99 -11.35 -3.76 -6.57
CA ILE A 99 -10.87 -3.52 -7.93
C ILE A 99 -10.34 -4.81 -8.55
N ALA A 100 -9.55 -5.59 -7.80
CA ALA A 100 -9.02 -6.86 -8.25
C ALA A 100 -10.08 -7.94 -8.51
N ARG A 101 -11.31 -7.78 -8.00
CA ARG A 101 -12.48 -8.63 -8.32
C ARG A 101 -13.39 -8.05 -9.41
N GLY A 102 -13.14 -6.82 -9.87
CA GLY A 102 -13.96 -6.13 -10.88
C GLY A 102 -15.22 -5.47 -10.35
N ASP A 103 -15.36 -5.38 -9.01
CA ASP A 103 -16.47 -4.71 -8.34
C ASP A 103 -16.28 -3.19 -8.24
N GLY A 104 -15.07 -2.71 -8.51
CA GLY A 104 -14.76 -1.30 -8.75
C GLY A 104 -13.64 -1.13 -9.75
N ASP A 105 -13.45 0.11 -10.19
CA ASP A 105 -12.56 0.49 -11.30
C ASP A 105 -11.47 1.45 -10.86
N LEU A 106 -11.68 2.20 -9.77
CA LEU A 106 -10.79 3.27 -9.29
C LEU A 106 -10.83 3.43 -7.76
N TYR A 107 -9.65 3.61 -7.16
CA TYR A 107 -9.42 4.04 -5.79
C TYR A 107 -8.43 5.22 -5.82
N LEU A 108 -8.85 6.35 -5.25
CA LEU A 108 -8.03 7.54 -5.04
C LEU A 108 -7.85 7.84 -3.55
N ARG A 109 -6.62 8.14 -3.14
CA ARG A 109 -6.30 8.76 -1.85
C ARG A 109 -5.37 9.93 -2.09
N LEU A 110 -5.95 11.12 -2.21
CA LEU A 110 -5.19 12.34 -2.45
C LEU A 110 -4.96 13.09 -1.12
N PRO A 111 -3.76 13.63 -0.87
CA PRO A 111 -3.54 14.51 0.26
C PRO A 111 -4.35 15.79 0.09
N SER A 112 -4.98 16.26 1.18
CA SER A 112 -5.52 17.61 1.24
C SER A 112 -4.39 18.64 1.37
N ALA A 113 -4.68 19.92 1.11
CA ALA A 113 -3.73 21.01 1.37
C ALA A 113 -3.16 20.98 2.81
N SER A 114 -3.97 20.57 3.79
CA SER A 114 -3.56 20.43 5.19
C SER A 114 -2.78 19.15 5.52
N SER A 115 -2.67 18.20 4.60
CA SER A 115 -2.01 16.90 4.81
C SER A 115 -0.94 16.57 3.77
N LEU A 116 -0.45 17.57 3.04
CA LEU A 116 0.65 17.42 2.07
C LEU A 116 1.92 16.82 2.68
N HIS A 117 2.21 17.10 3.95
CA HIS A 117 3.37 16.53 4.67
C HIS A 117 3.11 15.14 5.26
N ARG A 118 1.90 14.60 5.12
CA ARG A 118 1.54 13.28 5.64
C ARG A 118 1.82 12.22 4.60
N HIS A 119 2.83 11.41 4.88
CA HIS A 119 3.13 10.21 4.11
C HIS A 119 2.31 9.01 4.61
N GLU A 120 1.90 8.18 3.67
CA GLU A 120 1.16 6.95 3.96
C GLU A 120 2.07 5.86 4.53
N ASN A 121 1.51 4.97 5.35
CA ASN A 121 2.27 3.84 5.87
C ASN A 121 2.30 2.70 4.85
N ILE A 122 3.40 1.96 4.82
CA ILE A 122 3.60 0.87 3.87
C ILE A 122 2.59 -0.28 4.09
N TRP A 123 2.27 -0.59 5.34
CA TRP A 123 1.32 -1.67 5.67
C TRP A 123 -0.12 -1.37 5.21
N ASP A 124 -0.47 -0.12 4.94
CA ASP A 124 -1.79 0.28 4.45
C ASP A 124 -1.94 0.07 2.93
N HIS A 125 -0.85 -0.24 2.22
CA HIS A 125 -0.82 -0.28 0.75
C HIS A 125 -0.09 -1.48 0.14
N ALA A 126 1.06 -1.87 0.67
CA ALA A 126 1.88 -2.93 0.05
C ALA A 126 1.13 -4.25 -0.20
N PRO A 127 0.31 -4.78 0.74
CA PRO A 127 -0.43 -6.01 0.49
C PRO A 127 -1.51 -5.86 -0.57
N GLY A 128 -2.17 -4.70 -0.63
CA GLY A 128 -3.23 -4.42 -1.60
C GLY A 128 -2.67 -4.18 -3.00
N ALA A 129 -1.54 -3.47 -3.09
CA ALA A 129 -0.87 -3.16 -4.34
C ALA A 129 -0.49 -4.43 -5.10
N ILE A 130 0.22 -5.36 -4.46
CA ILE A 130 0.63 -6.61 -5.10
C ILE A 130 -0.57 -7.46 -5.56
N VAL A 131 -1.65 -7.51 -4.78
CA VAL A 131 -2.87 -8.25 -5.14
C VAL A 131 -3.53 -7.66 -6.39
N LEU A 132 -3.60 -6.34 -6.47
CA LEU A 132 -4.19 -5.65 -7.62
C LEU A 132 -3.31 -5.75 -8.87
N GLU A 133 -2.00 -5.58 -8.73
CA GLU A 133 -1.04 -5.70 -9.84
C GLU A 133 -1.04 -7.12 -10.42
N GLU A 134 -1.05 -8.17 -9.59
CA GLU A 134 -1.15 -9.56 -10.06
C GLU A 134 -2.51 -9.87 -10.73
N ALA A 135 -3.57 -9.15 -10.36
CA ALA A 135 -4.86 -9.20 -11.05
C ALA A 135 -4.87 -8.40 -12.37
N GLY A 136 -3.75 -7.76 -12.73
CA GLY A 136 -3.55 -6.95 -13.94
C GLY A 136 -3.96 -5.48 -13.79
N GLY A 137 -4.25 -5.02 -12.57
CA GLY A 137 -4.48 -3.61 -12.27
C GLY A 137 -3.18 -2.81 -12.22
N GLN A 138 -3.27 -1.53 -11.88
CA GLN A 138 -2.11 -0.65 -11.77
C GLN A 138 -2.22 0.24 -10.53
N VAL A 139 -1.10 0.43 -9.85
CA VAL A 139 -0.98 1.25 -8.64
C VAL A 139 0.20 2.20 -8.77
N SER A 140 -0.02 3.47 -8.45
CA SER A 140 1.00 4.52 -8.45
C SER A 140 0.68 5.57 -7.40
N ASP A 141 1.59 6.54 -7.24
CA ASP A 141 1.27 7.81 -6.61
C ASP A 141 0.49 8.74 -7.57
N ARG A 142 0.13 9.95 -7.11
CA ARG A 142 -0.60 10.93 -7.93
C ARG A 142 0.15 11.42 -9.17
N HIS A 143 1.47 11.24 -9.21
CA HIS A 143 2.34 11.67 -10.32
C HIS A 143 2.58 10.55 -11.34
N GLY A 144 2.20 9.31 -11.00
CA GLY A 144 2.40 8.13 -11.83
C GLY A 144 3.69 7.37 -11.48
N HIS A 145 4.38 7.71 -10.39
CA HIS A 145 5.51 6.92 -9.93
C HIS A 145 5.04 5.64 -9.24
N PRO A 146 5.74 4.51 -9.42
CA PRO A 146 5.51 3.31 -8.63
C PRO A 146 5.61 3.59 -7.13
N LEU A 147 4.87 2.84 -6.32
CA LEU A 147 4.95 2.97 -4.87
C LEU A 147 6.30 2.45 -4.37
N ASP A 148 7.02 3.30 -3.63
CA ASP A 148 8.29 3.01 -3.01
C ASP A 148 8.07 2.51 -1.58
N PHE A 149 8.15 1.19 -1.44
CA PHE A 149 8.09 0.50 -0.14
C PHE A 149 9.46 0.35 0.54
N THR A 150 10.52 0.96 -0.01
CA THR A 150 11.89 0.85 0.51
C THR A 150 12.29 2.02 1.41
N SER A 151 11.51 3.11 1.43
CA SER A 151 11.83 4.34 2.16
C SER A 151 11.64 4.29 3.68
N GLY A 152 11.39 3.13 4.30
CA GLY A 152 11.28 2.97 5.76
C GLY A 152 9.96 2.37 6.21
N ILE A 153 9.24 3.02 7.14
CA ILE A 153 7.88 2.62 7.59
C ILE A 153 6.77 3.35 6.82
N LYS A 154 7.12 4.48 6.20
CA LYS A 154 6.25 5.35 5.42
C LYS A 154 6.80 5.50 4.00
N MET A 155 5.91 5.81 3.08
CA MET A 155 6.23 6.05 1.67
C MET A 155 6.62 7.53 1.49
N PHE A 156 7.87 7.87 1.84
CA PHE A 156 8.35 9.26 1.79
C PHE A 156 8.51 9.79 0.38
N ASN A 157 8.77 8.90 -0.57
CA ASN A 157 9.01 9.24 -1.98
C ASN A 157 7.73 9.23 -2.84
N ASN A 158 6.55 9.06 -2.22
CA ASN A 158 5.27 9.06 -2.92
C ASN A 158 4.30 10.07 -2.31
N VAL A 159 3.42 10.59 -3.16
CA VAL A 159 2.36 11.53 -2.77
C VAL A 159 1.01 10.97 -3.17
N GLY A 160 0.20 10.61 -2.17
CA GLY A 160 -1.11 10.00 -2.39
C GLY A 160 -1.06 8.62 -3.04
N ILE A 161 -2.24 8.07 -3.34
CA ILE A 161 -2.43 6.74 -3.94
C ILE A 161 -3.41 6.85 -5.10
N VAL A 162 -3.05 6.24 -6.22
CA VAL A 162 -3.91 5.98 -7.36
C VAL A 162 -3.87 4.49 -7.65
N ALA A 163 -4.99 3.81 -7.52
CA ALA A 163 -5.13 2.40 -7.84
C ALA A 163 -6.31 2.22 -8.79
N SER A 164 -6.11 1.52 -9.91
CA SER A 164 -7.15 1.35 -10.92
C SER A 164 -7.11 -0.01 -11.58
N ASN A 165 -8.12 -0.27 -12.41
CA ASN A 165 -8.15 -1.41 -13.32
C ASN A 165 -7.08 -1.35 -14.44
N GLY A 166 -6.09 -0.47 -14.37
CA GLY A 166 -5.03 -0.28 -15.37
C GLY A 166 -5.49 0.47 -16.63
N ILE A 167 -6.68 0.16 -17.14
CA ILE A 167 -7.27 0.81 -18.33
C ILE A 167 -7.44 2.33 -18.10
N LEU A 168 -7.97 2.70 -16.93
CA LEU A 168 -8.26 4.09 -16.61
C LEU A 168 -7.05 4.87 -16.09
N HIS A 169 -5.94 4.18 -15.80
CA HIS A 169 -4.87 4.72 -14.98
C HIS A 169 -4.27 6.01 -15.56
N ASP A 170 -3.89 5.99 -16.84
CA ASP A 170 -3.31 7.16 -17.50
C ASP A 170 -4.31 8.31 -17.65
N GLY A 171 -5.59 8.00 -17.85
CA GLY A 171 -6.66 8.99 -17.91
C GLY A 171 -6.81 9.74 -16.59
N VAL A 172 -6.78 9.00 -15.48
CA VAL A 172 -6.85 9.57 -14.13
C VAL A 172 -5.62 10.43 -13.85
N LEU A 173 -4.41 9.94 -14.17
CA LEU A 173 -3.18 10.72 -13.97
C LEU A 173 -3.17 12.01 -14.81
N ARG A 174 -3.75 12.01 -16.01
CA ARG A 174 -3.94 13.25 -16.79
C ARG A 174 -4.91 14.21 -16.08
N ALA A 175 -6.03 13.70 -15.58
CA ALA A 175 -7.02 14.51 -14.87
C ALA A 175 -6.51 15.10 -13.54
N LEU A 176 -5.53 14.45 -12.89
CA LEU A 176 -4.90 14.94 -11.66
C LEU A 176 -3.80 15.99 -11.88
N ARG A 177 -3.43 16.25 -13.15
CA ARG A 177 -2.41 17.24 -13.55
C ARG A 177 -3.00 18.55 -14.06
N SER A 178 -4.30 18.59 -14.36
CA SER A 178 -5.05 19.77 -14.81
C SER A 178 -5.56 20.60 -13.64
#